data_AF-A0AAI8X9I2-F1
#
_entry.id   AF-A0AAI8X9I2-F1
#
_cell.length_a   1.000
_cell.length_b   1.000
_cell.length_c   1.000
_cell.angle_alpha   90.00
_cell.angle_beta   90.00
_cell.angle_gamma   90.00
#
_symmetry.space_group_name_H-M   'P 1'
#
loop_
_entity.id
_entity.type
_entity.pdbx_description
1 polymer ?
#
loop_
_entity_poly.entity_id
_entity_poly.type
_entity_poly.pdbx_seq_one_letter_code
_entity_poly.pdbx_strand_id
1 'polypeptide(L)'
;MRRRVYVCPRRKADVPIPEFAREFAVEASAARVTGVGIVNQVLSRAPQGVEPRVDGRQIHPLPAAATGRPNARTDARQAGASEILFVDPSVSDLGTILANLRPEVEAIVLDANRPAARQMALALEGRDGLDAVHVIAHGAPGRVNFAAGEWSAETLYDDQGDLAAIGRALGGLGELLLWSCNAGAGAAGSNFIDALSRATGTPVAAANDLVGSQTLGGDWKLNIRTENAAARPPLTRGGIMSYVAVLAAIEITVSGLVPSGLTAGSTTYFVVDRDHGSIVGNISLPNMANRPFRITVKVPGGSTGLDVGVFDEAGKFTSAGFTVDVPTPPSGAVGPRG
;
A
#
# COMPACT_ATOMS: atom_id res chain seq x y z
N MET A 1 7.00 -60.42 -14.72
CA MET A 1 5.92 -59.95 -15.61
C MET A 1 4.77 -59.46 -14.72
N ARG A 2 4.21 -58.24 -14.72
CA ARG A 2 4.35 -56.98 -15.47
C ARG A 2 4.11 -55.86 -14.43
N ARG A 3 5.01 -54.88 -14.29
CA ARG A 3 4.70 -53.62 -13.55
C ARG A 3 4.12 -52.63 -14.56
N ARG A 4 2.88 -52.18 -14.34
CA ARG A 4 2.26 -51.10 -15.12
C ARG A 4 2.86 -49.78 -14.67
N VAL A 5 3.57 -49.12 -15.58
CA VAL A 5 3.96 -47.71 -15.47
C VAL A 5 2.76 -46.89 -15.91
N TYR A 6 2.25 -46.00 -15.05
CA TYR A 6 1.32 -44.95 -15.46
C TYR A 6 2.12 -43.67 -15.66
N VAL A 7 2.28 -43.28 -16.92
CA VAL A 7 2.72 -41.95 -17.34
C VAL A 7 1.48 -41.06 -17.35
N CYS A 8 1.45 -40.02 -16.51
CA CYS A 8 0.41 -38.99 -16.56
C CYS A 8 0.88 -37.84 -17.48
N PRO A 9 0.11 -37.46 -18.52
CA PRO A 9 0.52 -36.41 -19.44
C PRO A 9 0.28 -35.02 -18.84
N ARG A 10 1.29 -34.14 -18.93
CA ARG A 10 1.15 -32.69 -18.69
C ARG A 10 0.17 -32.10 -19.71
N ARG A 11 -0.94 -31.54 -19.23
CA ARG A 11 -1.68 -30.49 -19.96
C ARG A 11 -1.53 -29.19 -19.18
N LYS A 12 -1.05 -28.14 -19.87
CA LYS A 12 -1.15 -26.76 -19.42
C LYS A 12 -2.64 -26.45 -19.27
N ALA A 13 -3.08 -26.16 -18.06
CA ALA A 13 -4.39 -25.60 -17.82
C ALA A 13 -4.27 -24.08 -17.95
N ASP A 14 -5.07 -23.49 -18.84
CA ASP A 14 -5.43 -22.08 -18.75
C ASP A 14 -6.08 -21.88 -17.38
N VAL A 15 -5.46 -21.08 -16.51
CA VAL A 15 -6.00 -20.74 -15.20
C VAL A 15 -6.91 -19.52 -15.40
N PRO A 16 -8.23 -19.64 -15.20
CA PRO A 16 -9.12 -18.49 -15.27
C PRO A 16 -8.90 -17.57 -14.06
N ILE A 17 -8.84 -16.26 -14.34
CA ILE A 17 -8.82 -15.21 -13.31
C ILE A 17 -10.21 -15.21 -12.61
N PRO A 18 -10.30 -15.13 -11.27
CA PRO A 18 -11.56 -15.16 -10.54
C PRO A 18 -12.53 -14.03 -10.95
N GLU A 19 -13.82 -14.36 -10.97
CA GLU A 19 -14.96 -13.57 -11.46
C GLU A 19 -15.27 -12.26 -10.68
N PHE A 20 -14.49 -11.93 -9.65
CA PHE A 20 -14.73 -10.76 -8.79
C PHE A 20 -14.28 -9.40 -9.38
N ALA A 21 -13.65 -9.40 -10.57
CA ALA A 21 -13.19 -8.18 -11.25
C ALA A 21 -14.26 -7.47 -12.09
N ARG A 22 -15.51 -7.96 -12.12
CA ARG A 22 -16.55 -7.46 -13.04
C ARG A 22 -17.45 -6.34 -12.51
N GLU A 23 -17.46 -6.05 -11.22
CA GLU A 23 -18.55 -5.23 -10.64
C GLU A 23 -18.25 -3.72 -10.49
N PHE A 24 -17.04 -3.24 -10.80
CA PHE A 24 -16.70 -1.81 -10.65
C PHE A 24 -16.51 -1.02 -11.96
N ALA A 25 -16.67 -1.66 -13.12
CA ALA A 25 -16.49 -1.00 -14.42
C ALA A 25 -17.74 -0.23 -14.92
N VAL A 26 -18.89 -0.31 -14.23
CA VAL A 26 -20.17 0.21 -14.75
C VAL A 26 -20.45 1.67 -14.36
N GLU A 27 -19.83 2.22 -13.31
CA GLU A 27 -20.16 3.60 -12.87
C GLU A 27 -19.34 4.72 -13.55
N ALA A 28 -18.32 4.39 -14.35
CA ALA A 28 -17.46 5.41 -14.97
C ALA A 28 -18.05 6.11 -16.21
N SER A 29 -19.28 5.80 -16.64
CA SER A 29 -19.86 6.32 -17.90
C SER A 29 -21.02 7.32 -17.75
N ALA A 30 -21.44 7.67 -16.53
CA ALA A 30 -22.64 8.51 -16.33
C ALA A 30 -22.41 9.73 -15.43
N ALA A 31 -21.47 10.60 -15.78
CA ALA A 31 -21.40 11.95 -15.20
C ALA A 31 -21.34 13.00 -16.31
N ARG A 32 -22.52 13.33 -16.87
CA ARG A 32 -22.69 14.56 -17.67
C ARG A 32 -22.80 15.74 -16.72
N VAL A 33 -21.90 16.70 -16.93
CA VAL A 33 -21.90 18.01 -16.27
C VAL A 33 -23.07 18.86 -16.78
N THR A 34 -24.00 19.17 -15.88
CA THR A 34 -24.89 20.34 -15.90
C THR A 34 -25.06 20.72 -14.43
N GLY A 35 -24.54 21.83 -13.90
CA GLY A 35 -24.87 23.20 -14.26
C GLY A 35 -25.58 23.84 -13.06
N VAL A 36 -24.91 24.80 -12.41
CA VAL A 36 -25.39 25.96 -11.63
C VAL A 36 -26.71 25.82 -10.82
N GLY A 37 -26.64 26.01 -9.50
CA GLY A 37 -27.83 26.26 -8.67
C GLY A 37 -27.53 26.57 -7.20
N ILE A 38 -27.60 27.85 -6.85
CA ILE A 38 -27.41 28.48 -5.53
C ILE A 38 -28.65 28.22 -4.66
N VAL A 39 -28.53 27.95 -3.34
CA VAL A 39 -29.46 28.50 -2.31
C VAL A 39 -28.79 28.59 -0.91
N ASN A 40 -29.16 29.67 -0.21
CA ASN A 40 -28.67 30.26 1.04
C ASN A 40 -28.93 29.54 2.38
N GLN A 41 -28.07 29.91 3.33
CA GLN A 41 -28.24 30.16 4.78
C GLN A 41 -29.62 29.96 5.44
N VAL A 42 -29.62 29.40 6.67
CA VAL A 42 -30.43 29.87 7.82
C VAL A 42 -29.70 29.63 9.18
N LEU A 43 -29.26 30.74 9.79
CA LEU A 43 -29.40 31.19 11.19
C LEU A 43 -29.09 30.28 12.41
N SER A 44 -27.96 30.61 13.06
CA SER A 44 -27.82 31.10 14.45
C SER A 44 -28.76 30.59 15.56
N ARG A 45 -28.16 30.03 16.62
CA ARG A 45 -28.44 30.35 18.04
C ARG A 45 -27.42 29.70 18.99
N ALA A 46 -26.59 30.54 19.60
CA ALA A 46 -25.86 30.22 20.82
C ALA A 46 -26.70 30.64 22.04
N PRO A 47 -26.67 29.89 23.15
CA PRO A 47 -26.93 30.43 24.48
C PRO A 47 -25.62 30.72 25.20
N GLN A 48 -25.51 31.94 25.73
CA GLN A 48 -24.47 32.34 26.66
C GLN A 48 -24.77 31.81 28.07
N GLY A 49 -23.69 31.57 28.82
CA GLY A 49 -23.64 31.88 30.26
C GLY A 49 -23.73 30.69 31.21
N VAL A 50 -22.57 30.14 31.60
CA VAL A 50 -22.27 29.69 32.98
C VAL A 50 -20.75 29.80 33.19
N GLU A 51 -20.30 30.75 34.01
CA GLU A 51 -18.93 30.76 34.56
C GLU A 51 -18.86 29.85 35.79
N PRO A 52 -17.82 29.01 35.96
CA PRO A 52 -17.53 28.39 37.24
C PRO A 52 -16.56 29.27 38.04
N ARG A 53 -16.99 29.66 39.25
CA ARG A 53 -16.14 30.20 40.33
C ARG A 53 -15.01 29.22 40.67
N VAL A 54 -13.77 29.71 40.67
CA VAL A 54 -12.60 29.00 41.20
C VAL A 54 -12.33 29.51 42.61
N ASP A 55 -12.56 28.66 43.61
CA ASP A 55 -12.21 28.93 45.02
C ASP A 55 -10.73 28.61 45.25
N GLY A 56 -10.01 29.59 45.81
CA GLY A 56 -8.55 29.63 45.87
C GLY A 56 -7.94 28.73 46.93
N ARG A 57 -7.72 27.45 46.61
CA ARG A 57 -6.86 26.57 47.42
C ARG A 57 -5.53 26.25 46.74
N GLN A 58 -4.48 26.78 47.35
CA GLN A 58 -3.07 26.51 47.11
C GLN A 58 -2.76 25.02 47.35
N ILE A 59 -2.12 24.35 46.38
CA ILE A 59 -1.52 23.02 46.56
C ILE A 59 0.00 23.12 46.45
N HIS A 60 0.70 22.70 47.50
CA HIS A 60 2.17 22.60 47.54
C HIS A 60 2.64 21.36 46.74
N PRO A 61 3.83 21.41 46.09
CA PRO A 61 4.29 20.34 45.21
C PRO A 61 5.07 19.24 45.96
N LEU A 62 4.87 17.97 45.57
CA LEU A 62 5.73 16.85 45.95
C LEU A 62 5.58 15.68 44.94
N PRO A 63 6.56 14.79 44.81
CA PRO A 63 7.77 14.89 44.00
C PRO A 63 7.70 14.02 42.71
N ALA A 64 8.66 14.23 41.81
CA ALA A 64 8.80 13.46 40.57
C ALA A 64 9.19 12.00 40.82
N ALA A 65 8.29 11.06 40.52
CA ALA A 65 8.57 9.70 40.04
C ALA A 65 7.26 8.88 39.93
N ALA A 66 6.66 8.82 38.73
CA ALA A 66 5.78 7.73 38.26
C ALA A 66 5.13 8.11 36.90
N THR A 67 5.84 7.99 35.78
CA THR A 67 5.21 8.06 34.45
C THR A 67 4.73 6.67 34.03
N GLY A 68 3.69 6.17 34.70
CA GLY A 68 2.82 5.12 34.20
C GLY A 68 1.57 5.77 33.64
N ARG A 69 1.32 5.63 32.33
CA ARG A 69 0.14 6.20 31.64
C ARG A 69 -1.18 5.77 32.30
N PRO A 70 -2.03 6.68 32.80
CA PRO A 70 -3.43 6.38 33.05
C PRO A 70 -4.27 7.22 32.09
N ASN A 71 -4.67 6.64 30.96
CA ASN A 71 -5.76 7.14 30.13
C ASN A 71 -6.34 5.98 29.31
N ALA A 72 -6.97 5.03 30.01
CA ALA A 72 -8.09 4.32 29.44
C ALA A 72 -9.29 5.27 29.49
N ARG A 73 -9.52 6.05 28.41
CA ARG A 73 -10.83 6.65 28.19
C ARG A 73 -11.69 5.60 27.52
N THR A 74 -12.38 4.86 28.36
CA THR A 74 -13.50 4.01 27.97
C THR A 74 -14.73 4.90 27.78
N ASP A 75 -14.68 5.82 26.81
CA ASP A 75 -15.91 6.34 26.21
C ASP A 75 -16.18 5.46 24.99
N ALA A 76 -17.39 4.91 24.96
CA ALA A 76 -17.86 4.01 23.91
C ALA A 76 -17.77 4.70 22.55
N ARG A 77 -16.60 4.57 21.89
CA ARG A 77 -16.50 4.76 20.44
C ARG A 77 -17.51 3.79 19.83
N GLN A 78 -18.45 4.35 19.08
CA GLN A 78 -19.31 3.62 18.17
C GLN A 78 -18.48 2.53 17.47
N ALA A 79 -19.02 1.32 17.40
CA ALA A 79 -18.36 0.11 16.92
C ALA A 79 -18.04 0.17 15.40
N GLY A 80 -17.17 1.10 15.01
CA GLY A 80 -16.48 1.17 13.73
C GLY A 80 -15.03 0.77 13.90
N ALA A 81 -14.38 0.37 12.81
CA ALA A 81 -12.95 0.08 12.81
C ALA A 81 -12.17 1.31 13.30
N SER A 82 -11.28 1.11 14.27
CA SER A 82 -10.40 2.19 14.74
C SER A 82 -9.10 2.24 13.95
N GLU A 83 -8.83 1.23 13.12
CA GLU A 83 -7.67 1.13 12.25
C GLU A 83 -8.12 0.81 10.82
N ILE A 84 -7.42 1.36 9.81
CA ILE A 84 -7.69 1.07 8.40
C ILE A 84 -6.42 0.60 7.73
N LEU A 85 -6.51 -0.51 7.00
CA LEU A 85 -5.45 -1.05 6.17
C LEU A 85 -5.72 -0.75 4.70
N PHE A 86 -4.79 -0.08 4.05
CA PHE A 86 -4.70 -0.01 2.60
C PHE A 86 -3.72 -1.05 2.09
N VAL A 87 -4.14 -1.89 1.15
CA VAL A 87 -3.31 -2.94 0.57
C VAL A 87 -3.14 -2.70 -0.92
N ASP A 88 -1.90 -2.64 -1.37
CA ASP A 88 -1.60 -2.66 -2.79
C ASP A 88 -1.92 -4.04 -3.39
N PRO A 89 -2.64 -4.12 -4.52
CA PRO A 89 -3.07 -5.40 -5.10
C PRO A 89 -1.92 -6.23 -5.69
N SER A 90 -0.72 -5.65 -5.87
CA SER A 90 0.47 -6.36 -6.36
C SER A 90 1.12 -7.24 -5.31
N VAL A 91 0.75 -7.12 -4.03
CA VAL A 91 1.37 -7.93 -2.98
C VAL A 91 1.05 -9.42 -3.16
N SER A 92 2.07 -10.24 -2.95
CA SER A 92 1.92 -11.69 -2.95
C SER A 92 0.97 -12.13 -1.82
N ASP A 93 0.22 -13.21 -2.03
CA ASP A 93 -0.64 -13.82 -1.01
C ASP A 93 -1.66 -12.85 -0.35
N LEU A 94 -2.22 -11.94 -1.17
CA LEU A 94 -3.25 -10.99 -0.76
C LEU A 94 -4.43 -11.66 -0.04
N GLY A 95 -4.82 -12.86 -0.46
CA GLY A 95 -5.90 -13.62 0.17
C GLY A 95 -5.65 -13.89 1.66
N THR A 96 -4.41 -14.23 2.04
CA THR A 96 -4.05 -14.45 3.44
C THR A 96 -4.11 -13.16 4.25
N ILE A 97 -3.70 -12.02 3.67
CA ILE A 97 -3.81 -10.70 4.30
C ILE A 97 -5.28 -10.40 4.63
N LEU A 98 -6.16 -10.48 3.63
CA LEU A 98 -7.57 -10.09 3.77
C LEU A 98 -8.37 -11.05 4.67
N ALA A 99 -8.02 -12.35 4.67
CA ALA A 99 -8.71 -13.35 5.49
C ALA A 99 -8.31 -13.32 6.98
N ASN A 100 -7.24 -12.61 7.35
CA ASN A 100 -6.66 -12.69 8.70
C ASN A 100 -6.45 -11.33 9.37
N LEU A 101 -7.25 -10.32 9.02
CA LEU A 101 -7.26 -9.03 9.70
C LEU A 101 -7.66 -9.18 11.16
N ARG A 102 -7.16 -8.27 12.00
CA ARG A 102 -7.71 -8.13 13.35
C ARG A 102 -9.13 -7.54 13.31
N PRO A 103 -9.98 -7.84 14.32
CA PRO A 103 -11.37 -7.36 14.35
C PRO A 103 -11.56 -5.83 14.23
N GLU A 104 -10.60 -5.05 14.70
CA GLU A 104 -10.59 -3.59 14.72
C GLU A 104 -10.07 -2.95 13.41
N VAL A 105 -9.59 -3.77 12.46
CA VAL A 105 -8.99 -3.30 11.19
C VAL A 105 -9.97 -3.51 10.05
N GLU A 106 -10.31 -2.42 9.36
CA GLU A 106 -10.99 -2.47 8.07
C GLU A 106 -9.95 -2.46 6.94
N ALA A 107 -10.10 -3.29 5.90
CA ALA A 107 -9.19 -3.28 4.76
C ALA A 107 -9.82 -2.71 3.50
N ILE A 108 -9.02 -1.94 2.76
CA ILE A 108 -9.33 -1.39 1.45
C ILE A 108 -8.22 -1.81 0.49
N VAL A 109 -8.56 -2.59 -0.53
CA VAL A 109 -7.63 -2.94 -1.62
C VAL A 109 -7.59 -1.78 -2.60
N LEU A 110 -6.39 -1.29 -2.90
CA LEU A 110 -6.19 -0.20 -3.84
C LEU A 110 -6.43 -0.67 -5.28
N ASP A 111 -6.88 0.26 -6.11
CA ASP A 111 -6.91 0.09 -7.56
C ASP A 111 -5.49 0.25 -8.13
N ALA A 112 -5.04 -0.76 -8.88
CA ALA A 112 -3.69 -0.84 -9.43
C ALA A 112 -3.35 0.27 -10.46
N ASN A 113 -4.35 1.02 -10.91
CA ASN A 113 -4.22 2.01 -11.98
C ASN A 113 -4.35 3.46 -11.50
N ARG A 114 -4.63 3.67 -10.22
CA ARG A 114 -4.87 5.00 -9.65
C ARG A 114 -3.84 5.32 -8.57
N PRO A 115 -3.39 6.58 -8.46
CA PRO A 115 -2.43 6.97 -7.43
C PRO A 115 -2.90 6.60 -6.02
N ALA A 116 -2.04 5.95 -5.24
CA ALA A 116 -2.38 5.41 -3.92
C ALA A 116 -2.83 6.51 -2.94
N ALA A 117 -2.10 7.62 -2.87
CA ALA A 117 -2.43 8.74 -1.97
C ALA A 117 -3.85 9.26 -2.21
N ARG A 118 -4.22 9.47 -3.48
CA ARG A 118 -5.55 9.96 -3.83
C ARG A 118 -6.66 9.00 -3.41
N GLN A 119 -6.47 7.70 -3.62
CA GLN A 119 -7.43 6.68 -3.22
C GLN A 119 -7.60 6.63 -1.70
N MET A 120 -6.49 6.67 -0.97
CA MET A 120 -6.48 6.67 0.49
C MET A 120 -7.18 7.92 1.03
N ALA A 121 -6.86 9.10 0.52
CA ALA A 121 -7.48 10.36 0.93
C ALA A 121 -9.00 10.33 0.74
N LEU A 122 -9.48 9.88 -0.43
CA LEU A 122 -10.91 9.74 -0.73
C LEU A 122 -11.61 8.74 0.21
N ALA A 123 -11.00 7.58 0.45
CA ALA A 123 -11.56 6.56 1.33
C ALA A 123 -11.64 6.98 2.81
N LEU A 124 -10.82 7.96 3.19
CA LEU A 124 -10.77 8.53 4.53
C LEU A 124 -11.65 9.79 4.69
N GLU A 125 -12.34 10.24 3.64
CA GLU A 125 -13.26 11.38 3.75
C GLU A 125 -14.36 11.10 4.78
N GLY A 126 -14.56 12.04 5.71
CA GLY A 126 -15.52 11.91 6.80
C GLY A 126 -15.08 10.99 7.95
N ARG A 127 -13.89 10.38 7.88
CA ARG A 127 -13.28 9.65 9.00
C ARG A 127 -12.42 10.58 9.84
N ASP A 128 -12.41 10.36 11.15
CA ASP A 128 -11.59 11.11 12.10
C ASP A 128 -11.26 10.24 13.31
N GLY A 129 -10.15 10.56 13.99
CA GLY A 129 -9.71 9.91 15.21
C GLY A 129 -9.29 8.45 15.03
N LEU A 130 -8.86 8.04 13.83
CA LEU A 130 -8.32 6.70 13.62
C LEU A 130 -7.05 6.50 14.47
N ASP A 131 -6.93 5.32 15.06
CA ASP A 131 -5.77 4.92 15.84
C ASP A 131 -4.58 4.60 14.92
N ALA A 132 -4.85 4.02 13.73
CA ALA A 132 -3.82 3.77 12.74
C ALA A 132 -4.35 3.72 11.30
N VAL A 133 -3.48 4.13 10.38
CA VAL A 133 -3.58 3.81 8.95
C VAL A 133 -2.40 2.91 8.62
N HIS A 134 -2.69 1.69 8.18
CA HIS A 134 -1.71 0.72 7.74
C HIS A 134 -1.59 0.78 6.22
N VAL A 135 -0.38 0.63 5.71
CA VAL A 135 -0.11 0.46 4.28
C VAL A 135 0.67 -0.84 4.11
N ILE A 136 0.09 -1.82 3.43
CA ILE A 136 0.81 -3.03 2.97
C ILE A 136 1.04 -2.88 1.47
N ALA A 137 2.32 -2.77 1.11
CA ALA A 137 2.78 -2.65 -0.25
C ALA A 137 4.24 -3.11 -0.32
N HIS A 138 4.79 -3.29 -1.52
CA HIS A 138 6.21 -3.62 -1.64
C HIS A 138 7.09 -2.43 -1.24
N GLY A 139 8.31 -2.71 -0.78
CA GLY A 139 9.24 -1.67 -0.34
C GLY A 139 10.67 -1.91 -0.77
N ALA A 140 11.45 -0.85 -0.61
CA ALA A 140 12.90 -0.87 -0.63
C ALA A 140 13.44 0.42 0.02
N PRO A 141 14.77 0.59 0.23
CA PRO A 141 15.32 1.75 0.94
C PRO A 141 14.77 3.09 0.44
N GLY A 142 14.14 3.85 1.34
CA GLY A 142 13.61 5.19 1.07
C GLY A 142 12.29 5.23 0.30
N ARG A 143 11.57 4.11 0.15
CA ARG A 143 10.36 4.07 -0.68
C ARG A 143 9.33 3.01 -0.32
N VAL A 144 8.09 3.29 -0.69
CA VAL A 144 6.96 2.35 -0.77
C VAL A 144 6.48 2.27 -2.21
N ASN A 145 6.43 1.06 -2.77
CA ASN A 145 6.10 0.78 -4.15
C ASN A 145 4.69 0.24 -4.29
N PHE A 146 3.89 0.96 -5.08
CA PHE A 146 2.53 0.58 -5.46
C PHE A 146 2.50 0.12 -6.91
N ALA A 147 1.45 -0.59 -7.31
CA ALA A 147 1.21 -0.90 -8.72
C ALA A 147 1.06 0.36 -9.59
N ALA A 148 0.57 1.46 -8.98
CA ALA A 148 0.41 2.78 -9.57
C ALA A 148 1.40 3.83 -9.03
N GLY A 149 2.71 3.53 -9.08
CA GLY A 149 3.77 4.49 -8.74
C GLY A 149 4.44 4.20 -7.39
N GLU A 150 4.99 5.24 -6.75
CA GLU A 150 5.68 5.08 -5.47
C GLU A 150 5.61 6.32 -4.60
N TRP A 151 5.76 6.10 -3.29
CA TRP A 151 6.10 7.14 -2.34
C TRP A 151 7.59 7.10 -2.06
N SER A 152 8.27 8.22 -2.28
CA SER A 152 9.67 8.48 -1.92
C SER A 152 9.84 9.96 -1.57
N ALA A 153 11.00 10.35 -1.03
CA ALA A 153 11.25 11.76 -0.71
C ALA A 153 11.05 12.70 -1.91
N GLU A 154 11.22 12.19 -3.13
CA GLU A 154 11.07 12.90 -4.39
C GLU A 154 9.61 13.02 -4.85
N THR A 155 8.75 12.01 -4.58
CA THR A 155 7.37 11.98 -5.08
C THR A 155 6.34 12.53 -4.10
N LEU A 156 6.67 12.58 -2.80
CA LEU A 156 5.72 13.05 -1.77
C LEU A 156 5.26 14.50 -1.95
N TYR A 157 6.02 15.32 -2.68
CA TYR A 157 5.62 16.71 -2.95
C TYR A 157 4.35 16.78 -3.80
N ASP A 158 4.20 15.88 -4.78
CA ASP A 158 3.08 15.88 -5.70
C ASP A 158 1.77 15.43 -5.01
N ASP A 159 1.89 14.64 -3.93
CA ASP A 159 0.77 14.04 -3.18
C ASP A 159 0.43 14.81 -1.88
N GLN A 160 1.03 15.99 -1.60
CA GLN A 160 0.92 16.66 -0.30
C GLN A 160 -0.52 16.90 0.19
N GLY A 161 -1.43 17.27 -0.70
CA GLY A 161 -2.83 17.50 -0.35
C GLY A 161 -3.55 16.24 0.14
N ASP A 162 -3.30 15.12 -0.54
CA ASP A 162 -3.88 13.82 -0.22
C ASP A 162 -3.21 13.23 1.04
N LEU A 163 -1.89 13.37 1.19
CA LEU A 163 -1.16 12.95 2.40
C LEU A 163 -1.63 13.72 3.65
N ALA A 164 -1.86 15.02 3.53
CA ALA A 164 -2.42 15.81 4.62
C ALA A 164 -3.86 15.38 4.96
N ALA A 165 -4.64 14.89 3.99
CA ALA A 165 -5.97 14.34 4.25
C ALA A 165 -5.90 13.04 5.06
N ILE A 166 -4.97 12.14 4.73
CA ILE A 166 -4.70 10.93 5.51
C ILE A 166 -4.35 11.30 6.96
N GLY A 167 -3.49 12.30 7.14
CA GLY A 167 -3.11 12.82 8.46
C GLY A 167 -4.29 13.36 9.28
N ARG A 168 -5.20 14.10 8.64
CA ARG A 168 -6.40 14.62 9.32
C ARG A 168 -7.30 13.50 9.84
N ALA A 169 -7.45 12.40 9.08
CA ALA A 169 -8.25 11.26 9.52
C ALA A 169 -7.69 10.53 10.75
N LEU A 170 -6.38 10.65 11.01
CA LEU A 170 -5.71 10.11 12.20
C LEU A 170 -5.89 10.98 13.46
N GLY A 171 -6.50 12.17 13.34
CA GLY A 171 -6.88 13.00 14.49
C GLY A 171 -5.74 13.42 15.42
N GLY A 172 -4.49 13.40 14.96
CA GLY A 172 -3.28 13.80 15.70
C GLY A 172 -2.79 12.83 16.79
N LEU A 173 -3.50 11.72 17.02
CA LEU A 173 -3.09 10.67 17.96
C LEU A 173 -2.80 9.33 17.25
N GLY A 174 -3.27 9.17 16.02
CA GLY A 174 -3.02 7.98 15.24
C GLY A 174 -1.65 7.94 14.56
N GLU A 175 -1.33 6.80 13.99
CA GLU A 175 -0.05 6.53 13.34
C GLU A 175 -0.20 6.00 11.91
N LEU A 176 0.77 6.34 11.04
CA LEU A 176 0.89 5.76 9.71
C LEU A 176 1.95 4.65 9.71
N LEU A 177 1.53 3.42 9.44
CA LEU A 177 2.35 2.22 9.58
C LEU A 177 2.63 1.57 8.22
N LEU A 178 3.89 1.64 7.78
CA LEU A 178 4.34 1.15 6.48
C LEU A 178 4.89 -0.28 6.57
N TRP A 179 4.08 -1.25 6.21
CA TRP A 179 4.45 -2.67 6.10
C TRP A 179 5.02 -2.91 4.71
N SER A 180 6.28 -2.50 4.53
CA SER A 180 7.00 -2.58 3.26
C SER A 180 8.48 -2.85 3.53
N CYS A 181 9.07 -3.82 2.83
CA CYS A 181 10.46 -4.23 3.10
C CYS A 181 11.42 -3.04 2.96
N ASN A 182 12.30 -2.87 3.93
CA ASN A 182 13.40 -1.90 3.89
C ASN A 182 12.99 -0.44 3.67
N ALA A 183 11.72 -0.05 3.73
CA ALA A 183 11.29 1.33 3.46
C ALA A 183 12.02 2.37 4.34
N GLY A 184 12.35 2.00 5.58
CA GLY A 184 13.14 2.79 6.53
C GLY A 184 14.64 2.49 6.55
N ALA A 185 15.17 1.69 5.64
CA ALA A 185 16.58 1.30 5.67
C ALA A 185 17.52 2.44 5.25
N GLY A 186 18.55 2.67 6.07
CA GLY A 186 19.62 3.62 5.80
C GLY A 186 19.18 5.09 5.75
N ALA A 187 20.09 5.97 5.31
CA ALA A 187 19.84 7.40 5.25
C ALA A 187 18.66 7.78 4.33
N ALA A 188 18.51 7.06 3.20
CA ALA A 188 17.37 7.24 2.30
C ALA A 188 16.04 6.93 3.01
N GLY A 189 15.99 5.83 3.78
CA GLY A 189 14.82 5.44 4.56
C GLY A 189 14.45 6.45 5.65
N SER A 190 15.43 6.91 6.43
CA SER A 190 15.20 7.96 7.44
C SER A 190 14.67 9.25 6.82
N ASN A 191 15.29 9.73 5.73
CA ASN A 191 14.84 10.93 5.03
C ASN A 191 13.41 10.81 4.49
N PHE A 192 13.07 9.65 3.93
CA PHE A 192 11.74 9.35 3.41
C PHE A 192 10.69 9.37 4.53
N ILE A 193 10.94 8.68 5.63
CA ILE A 193 10.01 8.60 6.77
C ILE A 193 9.79 9.97 7.40
N ASP A 194 10.85 10.76 7.56
CA ASP A 194 10.76 12.13 8.06
C ASP A 194 9.96 13.04 7.12
N ALA A 195 10.16 12.91 5.80
CA ALA A 195 9.40 13.66 4.81
C ALA A 195 7.91 13.29 4.83
N LEU A 196 7.60 12.00 4.92
CA LEU A 196 6.23 11.50 4.98
C LEU A 196 5.53 11.93 6.28
N SER A 197 6.24 11.89 7.41
CA SER A 197 5.72 12.34 8.70
C SER A 197 5.40 13.83 8.67
N ARG A 198 6.22 14.66 8.01
CA ARG A 198 5.90 16.08 7.79
C ARG A 198 4.71 16.30 6.85
N ALA A 199 4.61 15.54 5.76
CA ALA A 199 3.53 15.68 4.79
C ALA A 199 2.17 15.28 5.36
N THR A 200 2.15 14.27 6.22
CA THR A 200 0.94 13.78 6.89
C THR A 200 0.68 14.51 8.22
N GLY A 201 1.70 15.06 8.87
CA GLY A 201 1.57 15.65 10.21
C GLY A 201 1.32 14.59 11.30
N THR A 202 1.74 13.35 11.08
CA THR A 202 1.49 12.21 11.97
C THR A 202 2.77 11.38 12.19
N PRO A 203 2.88 10.62 13.29
CA PRO A 203 3.93 9.63 13.46
C PRO A 203 3.93 8.59 12.34
N VAL A 204 5.11 8.29 11.80
CA VAL A 204 5.31 7.27 10.76
C VAL A 204 6.24 6.19 11.29
N ALA A 205 5.93 4.92 11.02
CA ALA A 205 6.85 3.81 11.25
C ALA A 205 7.01 2.93 10.00
N ALA A 206 8.21 2.39 9.79
CA ALA A 206 8.53 1.48 8.70
C ALA A 206 9.58 0.43 9.10
N ALA A 207 9.72 -0.62 8.28
CA ALA A 207 10.76 -1.63 8.43
C ALA A 207 12.08 -1.20 7.79
N ASN A 208 13.22 -1.59 8.38
CA ASN A 208 14.55 -1.48 7.78
C ASN A 208 15.09 -2.81 7.23
N ASP A 209 14.26 -3.85 7.27
CA ASP A 209 14.54 -5.22 6.85
C ASP A 209 13.31 -5.83 6.13
N LEU A 210 13.30 -7.14 5.94
CA LEU A 210 12.22 -7.84 5.24
C LEU A 210 10.95 -7.91 6.10
N VAL A 211 9.82 -7.50 5.54
CA VAL A 211 8.49 -7.68 6.12
C VAL A 211 7.82 -8.91 5.53
N GLY A 212 7.35 -9.84 6.36
CA GLY A 212 6.59 -11.02 5.93
C GLY A 212 7.04 -12.32 6.59
N SER A 213 7.16 -13.37 5.78
CA SER A 213 7.42 -14.74 6.24
C SER A 213 8.78 -14.90 6.92
N GLN A 214 8.76 -15.49 8.11
CA GLN A 214 9.98 -15.90 8.84
C GLN A 214 10.80 -16.94 8.09
N THR A 215 10.17 -17.81 7.29
CA THR A 215 10.91 -18.82 6.51
C THR A 215 11.73 -18.18 5.38
N LEU A 216 11.36 -16.98 4.96
CA LEU A 216 12.07 -16.16 3.98
C LEU A 216 12.96 -15.08 4.63
N GLY A 217 13.12 -15.14 5.96
CA GLY A 217 13.94 -14.19 6.73
C GLY A 217 13.28 -12.85 7.02
N GLY A 218 11.97 -12.72 6.80
CA GLY A 218 11.20 -11.54 7.20
C GLY A 218 10.57 -11.67 8.58
N ASP A 219 10.10 -10.55 9.11
CA ASP A 219 9.18 -10.55 10.24
C ASP A 219 8.13 -9.44 10.07
N TRP A 220 7.28 -9.21 11.08
CA TRP A 220 6.31 -8.13 11.04
C TRP A 220 6.67 -7.08 12.09
N LYS A 221 7.82 -6.43 11.92
CA LYS A 221 8.28 -5.33 12.78
C LYS A 221 8.56 -4.05 12.01
N LEU A 222 8.24 -2.92 12.63
CA LEU A 222 8.59 -1.59 12.15
C LEU A 222 9.62 -0.98 13.10
N ASN A 223 10.89 -1.13 12.73
CA ASN A 223 12.03 -0.78 13.60
C ASN A 223 12.44 0.70 13.48
N ILE A 224 11.95 1.41 12.46
CA ILE A 224 12.24 2.82 12.21
C ILE A 224 10.96 3.62 12.41
N ARG A 225 11.04 4.75 13.13
CA ARG A 225 9.86 5.52 13.54
C ARG A 225 10.21 6.97 13.90
N THR A 226 9.34 7.92 13.53
CA THR A 226 9.52 9.36 13.86
C THR A 226 9.09 9.70 15.31
N GLU A 227 8.26 8.89 15.97
CA GLU A 227 7.83 9.03 17.38
C GLU A 227 7.51 7.66 18.04
N ASN A 228 6.86 7.62 19.22
CA ASN A 228 6.45 6.40 19.96
C ASN A 228 5.30 5.62 19.28
N ALA A 229 5.47 5.29 18.00
CA ALA A 229 4.56 4.44 17.26
C ALA A 229 4.38 3.08 17.97
N ALA A 230 3.16 2.59 18.16
CA ALA A 230 2.93 1.28 18.79
C ALA A 230 3.31 0.14 17.83
N ALA A 231 3.18 0.37 16.52
CA ALA A 231 3.64 -0.50 15.42
C ALA A 231 3.11 -1.94 15.51
N ARG A 232 1.79 -2.09 15.68
CA ARG A 232 1.11 -3.38 15.79
C ARG A 232 0.65 -3.87 14.40
N PRO A 233 1.06 -5.05 13.88
CA PRO A 233 0.71 -5.51 12.52
C PRO A 233 -0.79 -5.71 12.30
N PRO A 234 -1.40 -5.28 11.19
CA PRO A 234 -2.87 -5.30 11.01
C PRO A 234 -3.49 -6.71 11.00
N LEU A 235 -2.65 -7.75 10.92
CA LEU A 235 -3.04 -9.15 10.90
C LEU A 235 -3.09 -9.76 12.31
N THR A 236 -3.91 -10.78 12.46
CA THR A 236 -3.87 -11.68 13.63
C THR A 236 -2.54 -12.43 13.67
N ARG A 237 -2.21 -13.00 14.85
CA ARG A 237 -1.02 -13.87 14.98
C ARG A 237 -1.06 -15.06 14.01
N GLY A 238 -2.24 -15.63 13.77
CA GLY A 238 -2.43 -16.71 12.79
C GLY A 238 -2.15 -16.25 11.37
N GLY A 239 -2.62 -15.05 10.99
CA GLY A 239 -2.33 -14.43 9.69
C GLY A 239 -0.83 -14.19 9.46
N ILE A 240 -0.16 -13.61 10.45
CA ILE A 240 1.30 -13.38 10.42
C ILE A 240 2.06 -14.70 10.15
N MET A 241 1.65 -15.79 10.81
CA MET A 241 2.29 -17.09 10.65
C MET A 241 1.92 -17.81 9.34
N SER A 242 0.80 -17.43 8.73
CA SER A 242 0.30 -18.06 7.50
C SER A 242 0.79 -17.35 6.24
N TYR A 243 1.15 -16.06 6.33
CA TYR A 243 1.64 -15.29 5.20
C TYR A 243 2.98 -15.85 4.69
N VAL A 244 3.01 -16.30 3.44
CA VAL A 244 4.14 -17.09 2.91
C VAL A 244 5.22 -16.28 2.20
N ALA A 245 4.97 -15.01 1.91
CA ALA A 245 5.83 -14.18 1.07
C ALA A 245 6.59 -13.09 1.86
N VAL A 246 7.36 -12.26 1.16
CA VAL A 246 7.96 -11.03 1.70
C VAL A 246 7.63 -9.83 0.80
N LEU A 247 7.51 -8.65 1.39
CA LEU A 247 7.06 -7.43 0.72
C LEU A 247 8.20 -6.65 0.04
N ALA A 248 9.17 -7.37 -0.56
CA ALA A 248 10.34 -6.77 -1.20
C ALA A 248 10.04 -6.41 -2.66
N ALA A 249 10.50 -5.24 -3.14
CA ALA A 249 10.48 -4.92 -4.57
C ALA A 249 11.85 -5.21 -5.21
N ILE A 250 11.83 -5.63 -6.48
CA ILE A 250 13.01 -5.70 -7.36
C ILE A 250 12.79 -4.82 -8.59
N GLU A 251 13.88 -4.35 -9.18
CA GLU A 251 13.85 -3.61 -10.44
C GLU A 251 14.09 -4.56 -11.60
N ILE A 252 13.09 -4.72 -12.46
CA ILE A 252 13.21 -5.45 -13.73
C ILE A 252 13.47 -4.49 -14.87
N THR A 253 14.10 -4.97 -15.94
CA THR A 253 14.21 -4.20 -17.19
C THR A 253 13.26 -4.78 -18.22
N VAL A 254 12.32 -3.96 -18.71
CA VAL A 254 11.44 -4.29 -19.83
C VAL A 254 11.99 -3.64 -21.10
N SER A 255 12.14 -4.43 -22.16
CA SER A 255 12.64 -3.94 -23.44
C SER A 255 11.96 -4.59 -24.64
N GLY A 256 11.97 -3.90 -25.76
CA GLY A 256 11.33 -4.38 -26.98
C GLY A 256 11.18 -3.28 -28.02
N LEU A 257 10.33 -3.54 -29.00
CA LEU A 257 9.90 -2.57 -30.01
C LEU A 257 8.51 -2.06 -29.64
N VAL A 258 8.30 -0.75 -29.72
CA VAL A 258 6.96 -0.17 -29.51
C VAL A 258 5.98 -0.77 -30.55
N PRO A 259 4.91 -1.46 -30.11
CA PRO A 259 3.94 -2.07 -31.02
C PRO A 259 3.27 -1.04 -31.95
N SER A 260 2.91 -1.47 -33.14
CA SER A 260 2.18 -0.66 -34.12
C SER A 260 0.67 -0.86 -33.94
N GLY A 261 -0.12 0.21 -33.94
CA GLY A 261 -1.59 0.10 -34.07
C GLY A 261 -2.47 0.76 -33.01
N LEU A 262 -1.99 1.73 -32.24
CA LEU A 262 -2.83 2.48 -31.30
C LEU A 262 -2.89 3.96 -31.66
N THR A 263 -3.93 4.64 -31.15
CA THR A 263 -4.31 6.02 -31.46
C THR A 263 -3.20 7.04 -31.17
N ALA A 264 -3.35 8.28 -31.63
CA ALA A 264 -2.45 9.39 -31.29
C ALA A 264 -2.43 9.60 -29.76
N GLY A 265 -1.44 9.03 -29.05
CA GLY A 265 -1.34 9.07 -27.59
C GLY A 265 -0.34 8.06 -27.02
N SER A 266 -0.16 8.06 -25.69
CA SER A 266 0.56 7.00 -24.97
C SER A 266 -0.35 5.80 -24.72
N THR A 267 0.20 4.59 -24.70
CA THR A 267 -0.50 3.36 -24.30
C THR A 267 0.09 2.83 -23.00
N THR A 268 -0.78 2.49 -22.05
CA THR A 268 -0.40 1.81 -20.81
C THR A 268 -0.37 0.30 -21.03
N TYR A 269 0.76 -0.31 -20.69
CA TYR A 269 0.95 -1.75 -20.63
C TYR A 269 1.09 -2.17 -19.18
N PHE A 270 0.54 -3.32 -18.82
CA PHE A 270 0.57 -3.87 -17.48
C PHE A 270 1.64 -4.96 -17.39
N VAL A 271 2.41 -4.91 -16.32
CA VAL A 271 3.29 -6.02 -15.91
C VAL A 271 2.45 -6.95 -15.06
N VAL A 272 2.36 -8.20 -15.47
CA VAL A 272 1.56 -9.23 -14.81
C VAL A 272 2.49 -10.31 -14.27
N ASP A 273 2.28 -10.67 -13.03
CA ASP A 273 2.87 -11.86 -12.43
C ASP A 273 1.97 -13.06 -12.70
N ARG A 274 2.41 -13.93 -13.60
CA ARG A 274 1.68 -15.15 -13.97
C ARG A 274 1.73 -16.21 -12.87
N ASP A 275 2.72 -16.16 -11.98
CA ASP A 275 2.88 -17.12 -10.89
C ASP A 275 1.83 -16.87 -9.80
N HIS A 276 1.51 -15.59 -9.56
CA HIS A 276 0.57 -15.17 -8.51
C HIS A 276 -0.77 -14.60 -9.03
N GLY A 277 -0.91 -14.39 -10.34
CA GLY A 277 -2.15 -13.92 -10.96
C GLY A 277 -2.49 -12.45 -10.68
N SER A 278 -1.48 -11.60 -10.44
CA SER A 278 -1.65 -10.19 -10.07
C SER A 278 -1.02 -9.23 -11.09
N ILE A 279 -1.56 -8.02 -11.17
CA ILE A 279 -0.90 -6.89 -11.85
C ILE A 279 0.11 -6.30 -10.87
N VAL A 280 1.37 -6.24 -11.29
CA VAL A 280 2.51 -5.90 -10.44
C VAL A 280 3.22 -4.60 -10.82
N GLY A 281 2.73 -3.93 -11.86
CA GLY A 281 3.22 -2.65 -12.30
C GLY A 281 2.63 -2.27 -13.65
N ASN A 282 2.97 -1.09 -14.13
CA ASN A 282 2.60 -0.64 -15.46
C ASN A 282 3.71 0.19 -16.10
N ILE A 283 3.73 0.24 -17.43
CA ILE A 283 4.57 1.13 -18.22
C ILE A 283 3.71 1.90 -19.20
N SER A 284 3.98 3.20 -19.35
CA SER A 284 3.33 4.02 -20.38
C SER A 284 4.32 4.26 -21.51
N LEU A 285 4.00 3.76 -22.71
CA LEU A 285 4.82 3.91 -23.90
C LEU A 285 4.21 4.93 -24.85
N PRO A 286 5.01 5.87 -25.39
CA PRO A 286 4.54 6.77 -26.44
C PRO A 286 4.29 5.99 -27.74
N ASN A 287 3.32 6.42 -28.54
CA ASN A 287 3.07 5.83 -29.85
C ASN A 287 4.14 6.26 -30.87
N MET A 288 5.32 5.64 -30.78
CA MET A 288 6.41 5.74 -31.75
C MET A 288 6.71 4.35 -32.29
N ALA A 289 5.82 3.86 -33.15
CA ALA A 289 5.86 2.51 -33.69
C ALA A 289 7.27 2.09 -34.14
N ASN A 290 7.65 0.87 -33.79
CA ASN A 290 8.91 0.23 -34.16
C ASN A 290 10.18 0.94 -33.65
N ARG A 291 10.07 1.82 -32.63
CA ARG A 291 11.23 2.33 -31.90
C ARG A 291 11.63 1.35 -30.79
N PRO A 292 12.93 1.09 -30.59
CA PRO A 292 13.38 0.33 -29.43
C PRO A 292 13.16 1.14 -28.15
N PHE A 293 12.79 0.46 -27.08
CA PHE A 293 12.73 1.04 -25.75
C PHE A 293 13.39 0.11 -24.73
N ARG A 294 13.82 0.72 -23.62
CA ARG A 294 14.29 0.02 -22.42
C ARG A 294 13.84 0.84 -21.21
N ILE A 295 13.02 0.24 -20.36
CA ILE A 295 12.45 0.89 -19.18
C ILE A 295 12.66 -0.03 -17.98
N THR A 296 13.09 0.56 -16.87
CA THR A 296 13.14 -0.14 -15.59
C THR A 296 11.79 -0.03 -14.90
N VAL A 297 11.27 -1.15 -14.41
CA VAL A 297 10.00 -1.23 -13.69
C VAL A 297 10.25 -1.91 -12.35
N LYS A 298 9.61 -1.41 -11.29
CA LYS A 298 9.67 -2.03 -9.97
C LYS A 298 8.51 -3.02 -9.82
N VAL A 299 8.80 -4.25 -9.40
CA VAL A 299 7.83 -5.34 -9.23
C VAL A 299 8.14 -6.13 -7.94
N PRO A 300 7.21 -6.96 -7.43
CA PRO A 300 7.47 -7.90 -6.34
C PRO A 300 8.71 -8.75 -6.57
N GLY A 301 9.52 -8.92 -5.53
CA GLY A 301 10.65 -9.84 -5.53
C GLY A 301 10.18 -11.30 -5.44
N GLY A 302 10.86 -12.19 -6.17
CA GLY A 302 10.58 -13.63 -6.18
C GLY A 302 9.69 -14.10 -7.33
N SER A 303 9.10 -13.19 -8.10
CA SER A 303 8.35 -13.51 -9.32
C SER A 303 9.29 -13.90 -10.46
N THR A 304 9.01 -15.03 -11.11
CA THR A 304 9.81 -15.52 -12.24
C THR A 304 9.02 -15.56 -13.55
N GLY A 305 7.69 -15.64 -13.45
CA GLY A 305 6.75 -15.63 -14.57
C GLY A 305 6.20 -14.24 -14.90
N LEU A 306 7.06 -13.23 -15.07
CA LEU A 306 6.62 -11.88 -15.43
C LEU A 306 6.34 -11.75 -16.94
N ASP A 307 5.22 -11.14 -17.29
CA ASP A 307 4.83 -10.85 -18.67
C ASP A 307 4.29 -9.41 -18.77
N VAL A 308 4.37 -8.80 -19.94
CA VAL A 308 3.92 -7.42 -20.16
C VAL A 308 2.95 -7.38 -21.32
N GLY A 309 1.80 -6.72 -21.12
CA GLY A 309 0.73 -6.74 -22.10
C GLY A 309 -0.39 -5.75 -21.81
N VAL A 310 -1.52 -5.94 -22.49
CA VAL A 310 -2.72 -5.10 -22.36
C VAL A 310 -3.92 -5.98 -22.00
N PHE A 311 -4.91 -5.39 -21.34
CA PHE A 311 -6.21 -6.02 -21.11
C PHE A 311 -7.23 -5.46 -22.10
N ASP A 312 -8.08 -6.32 -22.66
CA ASP A 312 -9.25 -5.88 -23.42
C ASP A 312 -10.41 -5.46 -22.50
N GLU A 313 -11.50 -4.94 -23.07
CA GLU A 313 -12.70 -4.53 -22.32
C GLU A 313 -13.35 -5.67 -21.53
N ALA A 314 -13.07 -6.93 -21.89
CA ALA A 314 -13.55 -8.11 -21.17
C ALA A 314 -12.60 -8.55 -20.04
N GLY A 315 -11.49 -7.83 -19.81
CA GLY A 315 -10.48 -8.17 -18.81
C GLY A 315 -9.54 -9.29 -19.24
N LYS A 316 -9.48 -9.63 -20.54
CA LYS A 316 -8.58 -10.67 -21.04
C LYS A 316 -7.20 -10.07 -21.34
N PHE A 317 -6.17 -10.67 -20.76
CA PHE A 317 -4.78 -10.28 -20.98
C PHE A 317 -4.25 -10.76 -22.34
N THR A 318 -3.59 -9.86 -23.06
CA THR A 318 -2.83 -10.14 -24.29
C THR A 318 -1.38 -9.67 -24.13
N SER A 319 -0.43 -10.60 -24.22
CA SER A 319 1.01 -10.29 -24.12
C SER A 319 1.45 -9.43 -25.30
N ALA A 320 2.29 -8.43 -25.02
CA ALA A 320 2.92 -7.58 -26.01
C ALA A 320 4.21 -8.19 -26.59
N GLY A 321 4.68 -9.32 -26.05
CA GLY A 321 5.90 -9.99 -26.50
C GLY A 321 7.19 -9.23 -26.17
N PHE A 322 7.17 -8.37 -25.15
CA PHE A 322 8.37 -7.69 -24.65
C PHE A 322 9.30 -8.64 -23.91
N THR A 323 10.60 -8.32 -23.92
CA THR A 323 11.60 -9.00 -23.11
C THR A 323 11.58 -8.43 -21.70
N VAL A 324 11.50 -9.30 -20.69
CA VAL A 324 11.58 -8.94 -19.27
C VAL A 324 12.85 -9.56 -18.68
N ASP A 325 13.82 -8.71 -18.37
CA ASP A 325 15.06 -9.09 -17.70
C ASP A 325 14.90 -8.91 -16.19
N VAL A 326 14.88 -10.03 -15.47
CA VAL A 326 14.86 -10.04 -13.99
C VAL A 326 16.30 -10.09 -13.48
N PRO A 327 16.74 -9.19 -12.59
CA PRO A 327 18.08 -9.22 -12.05
C PRO A 327 18.29 -10.52 -11.26
N THR A 328 19.33 -11.26 -11.60
CA THR A 328 19.80 -12.37 -10.75
C THR A 328 20.40 -11.80 -9.48
N PRO A 329 20.03 -12.31 -8.28
CA PRO A 329 20.69 -11.91 -7.05
C PRO A 329 22.21 -12.10 -7.20
N PRO A 330 23.05 -11.17 -6.69
CA PRO A 330 24.49 -11.36 -6.74
C PRO A 330 24.84 -12.67 -6.02
N SER A 331 25.44 -13.61 -6.76
CA SER A 331 26.04 -14.79 -6.17
C SER A 331 27.30 -14.36 -5.42
N GLY A 332 27.18 -14.16 -4.10
CA GLY A 332 28.33 -14.05 -3.21
C GLY A 332 28.44 -12.76 -2.41
N ALA A 333 28.06 -12.85 -1.14
CA ALA A 333 28.80 -12.28 -0.02
C ALA A 333 28.35 -12.99 1.27
N VAL A 334 28.76 -14.25 1.44
CA VAL A 334 28.86 -14.82 2.80
C VAL A 334 30.13 -14.23 3.39
N GLY A 335 30.03 -13.05 4.00
CA GLY A 335 31.08 -12.57 4.89
C GLY A 335 31.22 -13.56 6.06
N PRO A 336 32.44 -13.82 6.55
CA PRO A 336 32.62 -14.72 7.68
C PRO A 336 31.80 -14.20 8.86
N ARG A 337 31.05 -15.10 9.51
CA ARG A 337 30.37 -14.81 10.78
C ARG A 337 31.46 -14.43 11.79
N GLY A 338 31.52 -13.16 12.15
CA GLY A 338 32.23 -12.67 13.33
C GLY A 338 31.38 -12.83 14.58
#